data_AF-A0A960VZK4-F1
#
_entry.id   AF-A0A960VZK4-F1
#
_cell.length_a   1.000
_cell.length_b   1.000
_cell.length_c   1.000
_cell.angle_alpha   90.00
_cell.angle_beta   90.00
_cell.angle_gamma   90.00
#
_symmetry.space_group_name_H-M   'P 1'
#
loop_
_entity.id
_entity.type
_entity.pdbx_description
1 polymer ?
#
loop_
_entity_poly.entity_id
_entity_poly.type
_entity_poly.pdbx_seq_one_letter_code
_entity_poly.pdbx_strand_id
1 'polypeptide(L)'
;MIKRNLLILLLLINLFIYKCQDQETPTESKDNNDLLVASLLKQAECGKGPNYYLFIASGSAIPAQKDVQVCTLSIIQAECPFDDYPLYCLYLFKNFEFKTPFNKKSSKDKTIWKN
;
A
#
# COMPACT_ATOMS: atom_id res chain seq x y z
N MET A 1 19.16 46.38 -16.32
CA MET A 1 19.54 44.94 -16.28
C MET A 1 18.87 44.14 -15.15
N ILE A 2 18.55 44.74 -13.99
CA ILE A 2 17.95 44.04 -12.82
C ILE A 2 16.59 43.36 -13.09
N LYS A 3 15.71 43.98 -13.90
CA LYS A 3 14.38 43.43 -14.20
C LYS A 3 14.42 42.09 -14.98
N ARG A 4 15.47 41.85 -15.78
CA ARG A 4 15.62 40.61 -16.57
C ARG A 4 16.04 39.43 -15.70
N ASN A 5 16.89 39.67 -14.71
CA ASN A 5 17.32 38.63 -13.76
C ASN A 5 16.21 38.26 -12.77
N LEU A 6 15.35 39.20 -12.38
CA LEU A 6 14.19 38.93 -11.51
C LEU A 6 13.18 37.99 -12.19
N LEU A 7 12.97 38.17 -13.50
CA LEU A 7 12.03 37.37 -14.28
C LEU A 7 12.51 35.92 -14.44
N ILE A 8 13.82 35.74 -14.63
CA ILE A 8 14.46 34.41 -14.71
C ILE A 8 14.37 33.70 -13.34
N LEU A 9 14.61 34.43 -12.24
CA LEU A 9 14.52 33.87 -10.89
C LEU A 9 13.10 33.38 -10.56
N LEU A 10 12.08 34.17 -10.91
CA LEU A 10 10.67 33.79 -10.74
C LEU A 10 10.30 32.54 -11.55
N LEU A 11 10.86 32.41 -12.76
CA LEU A 11 10.59 31.27 -13.63
C LEU A 11 11.24 29.99 -13.10
N LEU A 12 12.44 30.08 -12.54
CA LEU A 12 13.13 28.97 -11.88
C LEU A 12 12.45 28.54 -10.58
N ILE A 13 11.93 29.48 -9.78
CA ILE A 13 11.18 29.18 -8.55
C ILE A 13 9.90 28.42 -8.88
N ASN A 14 9.15 28.85 -9.91
CA ASN A 14 7.96 28.12 -10.35
C ASN A 14 8.31 26.69 -10.80
N LEU A 15 9.42 26.50 -11.52
CA LEU A 15 9.85 25.17 -11.96
C LEU A 15 10.19 24.23 -10.78
N PHE A 16 10.71 24.78 -9.69
CA PHE A 16 11.01 24.03 -8.46
C PHE A 16 9.76 23.63 -7.68
N ILE A 17 8.71 24.47 -7.67
CA ILE A 17 7.45 24.17 -6.97
C ILE A 17 6.73 22.98 -7.64
N TYR A 18 6.76 22.87 -8.98
CA TYR A 18 6.14 21.75 -9.70
C TYR A 18 6.80 20.38 -9.46
N LYS A 19 8.05 20.35 -8.99
CA LYS A 19 8.81 19.11 -8.74
C LYS A 19 8.67 18.58 -7.31
N CYS A 20 8.07 19.34 -6.39
CA CYS A 20 7.88 18.95 -4.99
C CYS A 20 6.45 18.48 -4.65
N GLN A 21 5.65 18.17 -5.67
CA GLN A 21 4.29 17.67 -5.47
C GLN A 21 4.20 16.21 -5.90
N ASP A 22 5.02 15.36 -5.29
CA ASP A 22 4.66 13.96 -5.11
C ASP A 22 3.49 13.96 -4.12
N GLN A 23 2.28 14.02 -4.66
CA GLN A 23 1.07 13.82 -3.88
C GLN A 23 1.05 12.35 -3.48
N GLU A 24 1.48 12.03 -2.26
CA GLU A 24 0.95 10.85 -1.59
C GLU A 24 -0.57 11.00 -1.63
N THR A 25 -1.23 10.17 -2.43
CA THR A 25 -2.68 10.16 -2.53
C THR A 25 -3.23 9.94 -1.13
N PRO A 26 -4.00 10.88 -0.55
CA PRO A 26 -4.42 10.83 0.86
C PRO A 26 -5.13 9.52 1.26
N THR A 27 -5.69 8.82 0.29
CA THR A 27 -6.37 7.53 0.45
C THR A 27 -5.42 6.39 0.82
N GLU A 28 -4.21 6.32 0.25
CA GLU A 28 -3.25 5.25 0.52
C GLU A 28 -2.77 5.28 1.98
N SER A 29 -2.50 6.46 2.53
CA SER A 29 -2.03 6.64 3.90
C SER A 29 -3.06 6.16 4.93
N LYS A 30 -4.33 6.53 4.75
CA LYS A 30 -5.41 6.12 5.65
C LYS A 30 -5.69 4.62 5.55
N ASP A 31 -5.84 4.10 4.34
CA ASP A 31 -6.17 2.69 4.12
C ASP A 31 -5.08 1.77 4.66
N ASN A 32 -3.81 2.15 4.50
CA ASN A 32 -2.68 1.43 5.10
C ASN A 32 -2.68 1.49 6.63
N ASN A 33 -3.04 2.63 7.21
CA ASN A 33 -3.16 2.76 8.66
C ASN A 33 -4.29 1.87 9.21
N ASP A 34 -5.45 1.85 8.55
CA ASP A 34 -6.59 1.02 8.97
C ASP A 34 -6.24 -0.48 8.93
N LEU A 35 -5.56 -0.94 7.87
CA LEU A 35 -5.06 -2.32 7.75
C LEU A 35 -4.05 -2.67 8.85
N LEU A 36 -3.11 -1.77 9.14
CA LEU A 36 -2.10 -1.96 10.17
C LEU A 36 -2.74 -2.05 11.56
N VAL A 37 -3.63 -1.10 11.88
CA VAL A 37 -4.32 -1.07 13.18
C VAL A 37 -5.17 -2.32 13.39
N ALA A 38 -5.92 -2.77 12.38
CA ALA A 38 -6.67 -4.02 12.47
C ALA A 38 -5.77 -5.24 12.70
N SER A 39 -4.64 -5.32 11.99
CA SER A 39 -3.66 -6.41 12.15
C SER A 39 -3.08 -6.44 13.56
N LEU A 40 -2.67 -5.28 14.08
CA LEU A 40 -2.09 -5.15 15.42
C LEU A 40 -3.12 -5.44 16.51
N LEU A 41 -4.34 -4.94 16.37
CA LEU A 41 -5.45 -5.24 17.28
C LEU A 41 -5.67 -6.75 17.34
N LYS A 42 -5.73 -7.41 16.19
CA LYS A 42 -6.00 -8.85 16.15
C LYS A 42 -4.84 -9.68 16.67
N GLN A 43 -3.61 -9.27 16.37
CA GLN A 43 -2.42 -9.89 16.93
C GLN A 43 -2.37 -9.76 18.46
N ALA A 44 -2.75 -8.61 19.00
CA ALA A 44 -2.83 -8.41 20.45
C ALA A 44 -3.91 -9.29 21.09
N GLU A 45 -5.06 -9.46 20.42
CA GLU A 45 -6.16 -10.34 20.86
C GLU A 45 -5.75 -11.83 20.84
N CYS A 46 -5.11 -12.28 19.76
CA CYS A 46 -4.77 -13.69 19.58
C CYS A 46 -3.38 -14.09 20.12
N GLY A 47 -2.57 -13.14 20.59
CA GLY A 47 -1.20 -13.35 21.09
C GLY A 47 -0.15 -13.67 20.01
N LYS A 48 -0.59 -13.90 18.77
CA LYS A 48 0.26 -14.11 17.58
C LYS A 48 -0.43 -13.55 16.34
N GLY A 49 0.36 -13.27 15.31
CA GLY A 49 -0.08 -12.64 14.07
C GLY A 49 0.74 -13.14 12.87
N PRO A 50 0.34 -12.79 11.64
CA PRO A 50 1.11 -13.06 10.44
C PRO A 50 2.53 -12.45 10.53
N ASN A 51 3.52 -13.07 9.87
CA ASN A 51 4.90 -12.58 9.86
C ASN A 51 5.15 -11.44 8.86
N TYR A 52 4.09 -10.83 8.33
CA TYR A 52 4.12 -9.75 7.36
C TYR A 52 2.90 -8.86 7.55
N TYR A 53 2.98 -7.62 7.05
CA TYR A 53 1.85 -6.69 7.01
C TYR A 53 1.39 -6.46 5.57
N LEU A 54 0.08 -6.29 5.39
CA LEU A 54 -0.50 -5.85 4.12
C LEU A 54 -0.36 -4.33 3.99
N PHE A 55 0.12 -3.88 2.82
CA PHE A 55 0.35 -2.47 2.52
C PHE A 55 0.14 -2.20 1.03
N ILE A 56 -0.60 -1.14 0.73
CA ILE A 56 -0.82 -0.56 -0.60
C ILE A 56 0.39 0.32 -0.89
N ALA A 57 1.29 -0.16 -1.75
CA ALA A 57 2.50 0.57 -2.08
C ALA A 57 2.20 1.76 -3.01
N SER A 58 2.91 2.87 -2.81
CA SER A 58 2.79 4.03 -3.69
C SER A 58 3.12 3.67 -5.15
N GLY A 59 2.29 4.15 -6.07
CA GLY A 59 2.41 3.86 -7.50
C GLY A 59 1.85 2.49 -7.93
N SER A 60 1.17 1.77 -7.03
CA SER A 60 0.42 0.56 -7.36
C SER A 60 -0.99 0.92 -7.83
N ALA A 61 -1.70 -0.04 -8.42
CA ALA A 61 -3.14 0.12 -8.61
C ALA A 61 -3.82 0.24 -7.23
N ILE A 62 -4.60 1.30 -7.02
CA ILE A 62 -5.27 1.52 -5.73
C ILE A 62 -6.57 0.69 -5.69
N PRO A 63 -6.79 -0.16 -4.67
CA PRO A 63 -8.03 -0.91 -4.56
C PRO A 63 -9.19 0.02 -4.23
N ALA A 64 -10.43 -0.39 -4.52
CA ALA A 64 -11.56 0.42 -4.11
C ALA A 64 -11.59 0.48 -2.58
N GLN A 65 -11.88 1.67 -2.02
CA GLN A 65 -11.92 1.87 -0.57
C GLN A 65 -12.81 0.85 0.16
N LYS A 66 -13.95 0.49 -0.44
CA LYS A 66 -14.85 -0.54 0.09
C LYS A 66 -14.15 -1.90 0.27
N ASP A 67 -13.23 -2.25 -0.62
CA ASP A 67 -12.54 -3.54 -0.58
C ASP A 67 -11.51 -3.55 0.54
N VAL A 68 -10.81 -2.44 0.75
CA VAL A 68 -9.94 -2.25 1.92
C VAL A 68 -10.76 -2.37 3.20
N GLN A 69 -11.90 -1.68 3.30
CA GLN A 69 -12.77 -1.74 4.48
C GLN A 69 -13.26 -3.16 4.78
N VAL A 70 -13.68 -3.91 3.76
CA VAL A 70 -14.09 -5.32 3.92
C VAL A 70 -12.91 -6.16 4.40
N CYS A 71 -11.70 -5.94 3.88
CA CYS A 71 -10.51 -6.62 4.36
C CYS A 71 -10.21 -6.29 5.83
N THR A 72 -10.21 -5.00 6.20
CA THR A 72 -9.99 -4.53 7.58
C THR A 72 -10.99 -5.16 8.55
N LEU A 73 -12.28 -5.17 8.21
CA LEU A 73 -13.31 -5.82 9.03
C LEU A 73 -13.10 -7.34 9.13
N SER A 74 -12.71 -7.98 8.03
CA SER A 74 -12.42 -9.41 8.02
C SER A 74 -11.25 -9.77 8.94
N ILE A 75 -10.23 -8.90 9.04
CA ILE A 75 -9.11 -9.09 9.96
C ILE A 75 -9.60 -9.04 11.42
N ILE A 76 -10.41 -8.03 11.76
CA ILE A 76 -10.95 -7.86 13.12
C ILE A 76 -11.83 -9.07 13.50
N GLN A 77 -12.64 -9.55 12.57
CA GLN A 77 -13.57 -10.66 12.78
C GLN A 77 -12.93 -12.06 12.67
N ALA A 78 -11.66 -12.17 12.27
CA ALA A 78 -11.00 -13.46 12.14
C ALA A 78 -11.05 -14.23 13.47
N GLU A 79 -11.12 -15.56 13.42
CA GLU A 79 -11.00 -16.37 14.63
C GLU A 79 -9.52 -16.54 15.01
N CYS A 80 -9.22 -16.71 16.30
CA CYS A 80 -7.88 -17.14 16.71
C CYS A 80 -7.71 -18.64 16.41
N PRO A 81 -6.53 -19.10 15.97
CA PRO A 81 -5.30 -18.34 15.83
C PRO A 81 -5.24 -17.43 14.59
N PHE A 82 -4.79 -16.19 14.77
CA PHE A 82 -4.55 -15.26 13.67
C PHE A 82 -3.18 -15.52 13.01
N ASP A 83 -3.02 -16.69 12.38
CA ASP A 83 -1.76 -17.11 11.77
C ASP A 83 -1.50 -16.49 10.39
N ASP A 84 -2.57 -16.13 9.67
CA ASP A 84 -2.49 -15.48 8.37
C ASP A 84 -3.72 -14.58 8.11
N TYR A 85 -3.66 -13.76 7.08
CA TYR A 85 -4.76 -12.87 6.69
C TYR A 85 -5.96 -13.63 6.12
N PRO A 86 -7.19 -13.11 6.30
CA PRO A 86 -8.38 -13.67 5.65
C PRO A 86 -8.22 -13.78 4.13
N LEU A 87 -8.77 -14.83 3.54
CA LEU A 87 -8.61 -15.13 2.11
C LEU A 87 -8.98 -13.96 1.19
N TYR A 88 -10.00 -13.18 1.58
CA TYR A 88 -10.42 -11.98 0.84
C TYR A 88 -9.30 -10.93 0.77
N CYS A 89 -8.63 -10.67 1.88
CA CYS A 89 -7.48 -9.77 1.93
C CYS A 89 -6.35 -10.28 1.02
N LEU A 90 -6.05 -11.58 1.07
CA LEU A 90 -5.01 -12.16 0.22
C LEU A 90 -5.34 -12.05 -1.26
N TYR A 91 -6.59 -12.27 -1.65
CA TYR A 91 -7.07 -12.08 -3.02
C TYR A 91 -6.94 -10.61 -3.47
N LEU A 92 -7.41 -9.69 -2.62
CA LEU A 92 -7.30 -8.26 -2.87
C LEU A 92 -5.84 -7.86 -3.08
N PHE A 93 -4.92 -8.32 -2.24
CA PHE A 93 -3.52 -7.91 -2.34
C PHE A 93 -2.72 -8.65 -3.42
N LYS A 94 -3.15 -9.85 -3.83
CA LYS A 94 -2.54 -10.61 -4.92
C LYS A 94 -2.85 -10.03 -6.30
N ASN A 95 -4.08 -9.55 -6.53
CA ASN A 95 -4.52 -9.09 -7.85
C ASN A 95 -3.97 -7.73 -8.27
N PHE A 96 -3.44 -6.97 -7.32
CA PHE A 96 -3.03 -5.59 -7.54
C PHE A 96 -1.49 -5.42 -7.56
N GLU A 97 -0.75 -6.53 -7.71
CA GLU A 97 0.73 -6.54 -7.78
C GLU A 97 1.41 -5.74 -6.65
N PHE A 98 0.81 -5.72 -5.46
CA PHE A 98 1.39 -4.95 -4.35
C PHE A 98 2.68 -5.60 -3.87
N LYS A 99 3.71 -4.77 -3.70
CA LYS A 99 4.97 -5.19 -3.09
C LYS A 99 4.74 -5.40 -1.59
N THR A 100 4.47 -6.63 -1.19
CA THR A 100 4.79 -7.05 0.17
C THR A 100 6.32 -7.03 0.32
N PRO A 101 6.88 -6.75 1.51
CA PRO A 101 8.33 -6.81 1.74
C PRO A 101 8.96 -8.18 1.42
N PHE A 102 8.14 -9.21 1.13
CA PHE A 102 8.54 -10.55 0.75
C PHE A 102 8.51 -10.84 -0.77
N ASN A 103 8.08 -9.91 -1.63
CA ASN A 103 8.11 -10.13 -3.08
C ASN A 103 9.52 -9.90 -3.69
N LYS A 104 10.51 -10.66 -3.21
CA LYS A 104 11.82 -10.81 -3.86
C LYS A 104 12.06 -12.23 -4.41
N LYS A 105 11.03 -13.10 -4.44
CA LYS A 105 11.21 -14.48 -4.94
C LYS A 105 9.91 -15.14 -5.43
N SER A 106 9.25 -14.59 -6.46
CA SER A 106 8.39 -15.41 -7.34
C SER A 106 8.05 -14.74 -8.69
N SER A 107 9.07 -14.22 -9.37
CA SER A 107 8.96 -13.80 -10.78
C SER A 107 10.06 -14.45 -11.62
N LYS A 108 10.24 -15.76 -11.42
CA LYS A 108 11.14 -16.61 -12.23
C LYS A 108 10.58 -18.02 -12.50
N ASP A 109 9.27 -18.23 -12.31
CA ASP A 109 8.68 -19.55 -12.58
C ASP A 109 7.27 -19.46 -13.17
N LYS A 110 7.16 -18.79 -14.33
CA LYS A 110 5.97 -18.84 -15.19
C LYS A 110 6.31 -19.51 -16.54
N THR A 111 7.12 -20.57 -16.52
CA THR A 111 7.49 -21.30 -17.75
C THR A 111 7.20 -22.79 -17.70
N ILE A 112 6.45 -23.29 -16.70
CA ILE A 112 6.20 -24.73 -16.57
C ILE A 112 4.70 -25.02 -16.37
N TRP A 113 3.79 -24.41 -17.11
CA TRP A 113 2.46 -24.99 -17.35
C TRP A 113 1.95 -24.54 -18.73
N LYS A 114 2.59 -25.07 -19.78
CA LYS A 114 1.96 -25.27 -21.08
C LYS A 114 1.80 -26.77 -21.24
N ASN A 115 0.58 -27.25 -21.04
CA ASN A 115 0.01 -28.44 -21.67
C ASN A 115 -1.46 -28.14 -21.93
#